data_AF-A0A1G4R156-F1
#
_entry.id   AF-A0A1G4R156-F1
#
_cell.length_a   1.000
_cell.length_b   1.000
_cell.length_c   1.000
_cell.angle_alpha   90.00
_cell.angle_beta   90.00
_cell.angle_gamma   90.00
#
_symmetry.space_group_name_H-M   'P 1'
#
loop_
_entity.id
_entity.type
_entity.pdbx_description
1 polymer ?
#
loop_
_entity_poly.entity_id
_entity_poly.type
_entity_poly.pdbx_seq_one_letter_code
_entity_poly.pdbx_strand_id
1 'polypeptide(L)'
;MFIYWIGALLHENIRTAALWLMFSLVTGSGMLFTLSPTIIEVKQDAWISAAFGGVVGLCIVFLAVKLSLLYPDQTFVQYSQQILGKWLGKIIIVPYFALWYSLDGMILRDSSEFVYLALFNKTPV
;
A
#
# COMPACT_ATOMS: atom_id res chain seq x y z
N MET A 1 32.95 -21.40 4.62
CA MET A 1 33.08 -19.92 4.47
C MET A 1 32.46 -19.42 3.16
N PHE A 2 32.81 -19.99 2.00
CA PHE A 2 32.29 -19.57 0.68
C PHE A 2 30.77 -19.76 0.49
N ILE A 3 30.20 -20.87 0.97
CA ILE A 3 28.76 -21.16 0.90
C ILE A 3 27.92 -20.16 1.72
N TYR A 4 28.43 -19.74 2.89
CA TYR A 4 27.79 -18.69 3.70
C TYR A 4 27.80 -17.33 3.01
N TRP A 5 28.85 -17.03 2.26
CA TRP A 5 28.99 -15.79 1.50
C TRP A 5 27.98 -15.73 0.34
N ILE A 6 27.80 -16.85 -0.36
CA ILE A 6 26.77 -16.99 -1.41
C ILE A 6 25.36 -16.87 -0.82
N GLY A 7 25.10 -17.52 0.32
CA GLY A 7 23.81 -17.41 1.00
C GLY A 7 23.48 -15.98 1.45
N ALA A 8 24.46 -15.25 1.99
CA ALA A 8 24.31 -13.85 2.37
C ALA A 8 24.04 -12.94 1.17
N LEU A 9 24.79 -13.12 0.08
CA LEU A 9 24.64 -12.34 -1.16
C LEU A 9 23.30 -12.61 -1.85
N LEU A 10 22.82 -13.86 -1.84
CA LEU A 10 21.51 -14.23 -2.35
C LEU A 10 20.39 -13.59 -1.53
N HIS A 11 20.48 -13.67 -0.20
CA HIS A 11 19.46 -13.11 0.70
C HIS A 11 19.38 -11.58 0.61
N GLU A 12 20.51 -10.90 0.46
CA GLU A 12 20.56 -9.45 0.22
C GLU A 12 19.90 -9.07 -1.11
N ASN A 13 20.21 -9.79 -2.19
CA ASN A 13 19.63 -9.54 -3.51
C ASN A 13 18.12 -9.82 -3.56
N ILE A 14 17.65 -10.85 -2.84
CA ILE A 14 16.21 -11.14 -2.72
C ILE A 14 15.49 -10.04 -1.95
N ARG A 15 16.09 -9.53 -0.86
CA ARG A 15 15.49 -8.44 -0.06
C ARG A 15 15.37 -7.15 -0.86
N THR A 16 16.43 -6.75 -1.57
CA THR A 16 16.39 -5.55 -2.42
C THR A 16 15.40 -5.74 -3.57
N ALA A 17 15.39 -6.90 -4.23
CA ALA A 17 14.42 -7.21 -5.27
C ALA A 17 12.96 -7.15 -4.76
N ALA A 18 12.69 -7.69 -3.56
CA ALA A 18 11.36 -7.62 -2.95
C ALA A 18 10.93 -6.17 -2.69
N LEU A 19 11.84 -5.31 -2.20
CA LEU A 19 11.56 -3.89 -2.02
C LEU A 19 11.23 -3.18 -3.33
N TRP A 20 11.98 -3.46 -4.40
CA TRP A 20 11.71 -2.92 -5.74
C TRP A 20 10.37 -3.41 -6.32
N LEU A 21 10.04 -4.68 -6.12
CA LEU A 21 8.76 -5.25 -6.52
C LEU A 21 7.60 -4.58 -5.78
N MET A 22 7.69 -4.44 -4.46
CA MET A 22 6.64 -3.76 -3.70
C MET A 22 6.49 -2.29 -4.10
N PHE A 23 7.60 -1.58 -4.31
CA PHE A 23 7.57 -0.19 -4.75
C PHE A 23 6.90 -0.02 -6.12
N SER A 24 7.27 -0.84 -7.09
CA SER A 24 6.71 -0.78 -8.44
C SER A 24 5.23 -1.16 -8.48
N LEU A 25 4.81 -2.19 -7.72
CA LEU A 25 3.40 -2.57 -7.60
C LEU A 25 2.55 -1.46 -6.99
N VAL A 26 2.96 -0.92 -5.84
CA VAL A 26 2.20 0.14 -5.15
C VAL A 26 2.09 1.40 -6.01
N THR A 27 3.18 1.81 -6.65
CA THR A 27 3.19 2.99 -7.52
C THR A 27 2.31 2.77 -8.76
N GLY A 28 2.41 1.60 -9.40
CA GLY A 28 1.62 1.25 -10.58
C GLY A 28 0.12 1.22 -10.30
N SER A 29 -0.29 0.54 -9.22
CA SER A 29 -1.70 0.47 -8.81
C SER A 29 -2.26 1.85 -8.39
N GLY A 30 -1.49 2.64 -7.64
CA GLY A 30 -1.91 3.99 -7.23
C GLY A 30 -2.09 4.96 -8.41
N MET A 31 -1.24 4.87 -9.43
CA MET A 31 -1.38 5.66 -10.65
C MET A 31 -2.63 5.28 -11.46
N LEU A 32 -2.83 3.98 -11.67
CA LEU A 32 -3.94 3.50 -12.51
C LEU A 32 -5.30 3.71 -11.84
N PHE A 33 -5.44 3.33 -10.58
CA PHE A 33 -6.75 3.28 -9.92
C PHE A 33 -7.09 4.55 -9.14
N THR A 34 -6.09 5.30 -8.65
CA THR A 34 -6.35 6.47 -7.78
C THR A 34 -6.16 7.80 -8.50
N LEU A 35 -5.06 7.97 -9.23
CA LEU A 35 -4.73 9.26 -9.87
C LEU A 35 -5.60 9.57 -11.09
N SER A 36 -5.80 8.60 -11.99
CA SER A 36 -6.61 8.77 -13.20
C SER A 36 -8.03 9.33 -12.94
N PRO A 37 -8.87 8.71 -12.09
CA PRO A 37 -10.21 9.24 -11.83
C PRO A 37 -10.17 10.60 -11.10
N THR A 38 -9.23 10.79 -10.18
CA THR A 38 -9.13 12.03 -9.39
C THR A 38 -8.80 13.25 -10.27
N ILE A 39 -7.94 13.08 -11.27
CA ILE A 39 -7.56 14.15 -12.20
C ILE A 39 -8.74 14.54 -13.10
N ILE A 40 -9.55 13.56 -13.53
CA ILE A 40 -10.73 13.79 -14.36
C ILE A 40 -11.78 14.64 -13.62
N GLU A 41 -11.98 14.36 -12.33
CA GLU A 41 -12.95 15.06 -11.48
C GLU A 41 -12.49 16.48 -11.09
N VAL A 42 -11.23 16.66 -10.69
CA VAL A 42 -10.73 17.92 -10.09
C VAL A 42 -10.08 18.86 -11.12
N LYS A 43 -9.81 18.39 -12.35
CA LYS A 43 -9.25 19.15 -13.48
C LYS A 43 -7.99 19.98 -13.13
N GLN A 44 -8.14 21.25 -12.72
CA GLN A 44 -7.03 22.18 -12.51
C GLN A 44 -6.39 22.13 -11.11
N ASP A 45 -7.13 21.75 -10.07
CA ASP A 45 -6.62 21.78 -8.67
C ASP A 45 -6.11 20.41 -8.18
N ALA A 46 -6.05 19.43 -9.08
CA ALA A 46 -5.65 18.06 -8.75
C ALA A 46 -4.22 17.98 -8.19
N TRP A 47 -3.31 18.86 -8.63
CA TRP A 47 -1.92 18.89 -8.16
C TRP A 47 -1.79 19.36 -6.71
N ILE A 48 -2.65 20.29 -6.27
CA ILE A 48 -2.67 20.77 -4.88
C ILE A 48 -3.20 19.67 -3.96
N SER A 49 -4.27 18.99 -4.38
CA SER A 49 -4.81 17.83 -3.67
C SER A 49 -3.77 16.71 -3.57
N ALA A 50 -3.06 16.41 -4.66
CA ALA A 50 -2.00 15.41 -4.69
C ALA A 50 -0.81 15.80 -3.79
N ALA A 51 -0.39 17.07 -3.80
CA ALA A 51 0.67 17.57 -2.94
C ALA A 51 0.28 17.49 -1.45
N PHE A 52 -0.95 17.89 -1.12
CA PHE A 52 -1.47 17.80 0.25
C PHE A 52 -1.57 16.33 0.72
N GLY A 53 -2.11 15.45 -0.12
CA GLY A 53 -2.14 14.02 0.13
C GLY A 53 -0.73 13.42 0.32
N GLY A 54 0.24 13.89 -0.47
CA GLY A 54 1.65 13.51 -0.34
C GLY A 54 2.26 13.93 1.00
N VAL A 55 2.01 15.16 1.46
CA VAL A 55 2.48 15.64 2.77
C VAL A 55 1.87 14.82 3.90
N VAL A 56 0.56 14.59 3.88
CA VAL A 56 -0.14 13.78 4.88
C VAL A 56 0.39 12.34 4.86
N GLY A 57 0.59 11.76 3.68
CA GLY A 57 1.18 10.43 3.50
C GLY A 57 2.59 10.33 4.09
N LEU A 58 3.45 11.33 3.84
CA LEU A 58 4.80 11.39 4.42
C LEU A 58 4.76 11.46 5.95
N CYS A 59 3.86 12.25 6.53
CA CYS A 59 3.68 12.30 7.99
C CYS A 59 3.27 10.93 8.56
N ILE A 60 2.35 10.23 7.90
CA ILE A 60 1.90 8.89 8.32
C ILE A 60 3.05 7.87 8.21
N VAL A 61 3.78 7.87 7.08
CA VAL A 61 4.94 6.98 6.89
C VAL A 61 6.01 7.25 7.93
N PHE A 62 6.32 8.51 8.22
CA PHE A 62 7.28 8.87 9.25
C PHE A 62 6.88 8.31 10.62
N LEU A 63 5.61 8.46 11.01
CA LEU A 63 5.10 7.92 12.26
C LEU A 63 5.17 6.39 12.28
N ALA A 64 4.74 5.73 11.20
CA ALA A 64 4.76 4.27 11.07
C ALA A 64 6.19 3.71 11.17
N VAL A 65 7.16 4.36 10.51
CA VAL A 65 8.58 3.99 10.60
C VAL A 65 9.09 4.14 12.03
N LYS A 66 8.81 5.28 12.69
CA LYS A 66 9.22 5.50 14.09
C LYS A 66 8.63 4.46 15.04
N LEU A 67 7.37 4.09 14.86
CA LEU A 67 6.72 3.02 15.62
C LEU A 67 7.36 1.66 15.35
N SER A 68 7.66 1.34 14.10
CA SER A 68 8.30 0.06 13.72
C SER A 68 9.70 -0.09 14.31
N LEU A 69 10.44 1.01 14.46
CA LEU A 69 11.76 1.02 15.09
C LEU A 69 11.68 0.93 16.62
N LEU A 70 10.60 1.43 17.22
CA LEU A 70 10.40 1.39 18.68
C LEU A 70 9.93 0.01 19.16
N TYR A 71 9.16 -0.69 18.33
CA TYR A 71 8.67 -2.05 18.58
C TYR A 71 9.19 -3.02 17.52
N PRO A 72 10.51 -3.28 17.49
CA PRO A 72 11.08 -4.27 16.57
C PRO A 72 10.45 -5.63 16.85
N ASP A 73 10.21 -6.40 15.78
CA ASP A 73 9.58 -7.73 15.80
C ASP A 73 8.09 -7.80 16.16
N GLN A 74 7.42 -6.65 16.30
CA GLN A 74 5.97 -6.61 16.51
C GLN A 74 5.22 -6.17 15.26
N THR A 75 4.12 -6.86 14.98
CA THR A 75 3.18 -6.47 13.91
C THR A 75 2.32 -5.28 14.33
N PHE A 76 1.73 -4.58 13.36
CA PHE A 76 0.75 -3.50 13.60
C PHE A 76 -0.31 -3.86 14.64
N VAL A 77 -0.83 -5.09 14.56
CA VAL A 77 -1.83 -5.63 15.48
C VAL A 77 -1.27 -5.76 16.90
N GLN A 78 -0.03 -6.24 17.04
CA GLN A 78 0.60 -6.48 18.35
C GLN A 78 0.98 -5.18 19.05
N TYR A 79 1.70 -4.29 18.38
CA TYR A 79 2.11 -3.04 19.02
C TYR A 79 0.91 -2.11 19.26
N SER A 80 -0.13 -2.16 18.41
CA SER A 80 -1.38 -1.42 18.67
C SER A 80 -2.05 -1.87 19.96
N GLN A 81 -2.13 -3.19 20.19
CA GLN A 81 -2.66 -3.73 21.46
C GLN A 81 -1.76 -3.43 22.66
N GLN A 82 -0.44 -3.33 22.47
CA GLN A 82 0.49 -2.98 23.55
C GLN A 82 0.38 -1.50 23.93
N ILE A 83 0.27 -0.58 22.97
CA ILE A 83 0.22 0.87 23.21
C ILE A 83 -1.14 1.30 23.78
N LEU A 84 -2.23 0.79 23.21
CA LEU A 84 -3.60 1.23 23.52
C LEU A 84 -4.34 0.30 24.49
N GLY A 85 -3.76 -0.88 24.78
CA GLY A 85 -4.38 -1.93 25.56
C GLY A 85 -5.25 -2.88 24.72
N LYS A 86 -5.60 -4.03 25.30
CA LYS A 86 -6.31 -5.13 24.61
C LYS A 86 -7.69 -4.74 24.06
N TRP A 87 -8.37 -3.79 24.70
CA TRP A 87 -9.73 -3.38 24.33
C TRP A 87 -9.71 -2.32 23.21
N LEU A 88 -9.01 -1.21 23.43
CA LEU A 88 -8.91 -0.13 22.42
C LEU A 88 -8.11 -0.57 21.19
N GLY A 89 -7.06 -1.38 21.36
CA GLY A 89 -6.30 -1.94 20.24
C GLY A 89 -7.20 -2.77 19.32
N LYS A 90 -8.05 -3.66 19.86
CA LYS A 90 -9.01 -4.44 19.05
C LYS A 90 -10.00 -3.56 18.31
N ILE A 91 -10.50 -2.51 18.95
CA ILE A 91 -11.45 -1.57 18.32
C ILE A 91 -10.82 -0.85 17.13
N ILE A 92 -9.51 -0.56 17.16
CA ILE A 92 -8.80 0.09 16.05
C ILE A 92 -8.41 -0.90 14.95
N ILE A 93 -8.13 -2.15 15.31
CA ILE A 93 -7.77 -3.21 14.36
C ILE A 93 -8.95 -3.61 13.47
N VAL A 94 -10.18 -3.65 13.98
CA VAL A 94 -11.38 -4.02 13.21
C VAL A 94 -11.62 -3.10 11.99
N PRO A 95 -11.72 -1.77 12.12
CA PRO A 95 -11.89 -0.89 10.97
C PRO A 95 -10.67 -0.92 10.05
N TYR A 96 -9.46 -1.13 10.57
CA TYR A 96 -8.27 -1.32 9.74
C TYR A 96 -8.43 -2.50 8.77
N PHE A 97 -8.85 -3.67 9.27
CA PHE A 97 -9.13 -4.83 8.40
C PHE A 97 -10.31 -4.60 7.45
N ALA A 98 -11.37 -3.91 7.90
CA ALA A 98 -12.51 -3.59 7.04
C ALA A 98 -12.11 -2.66 5.88
N LEU A 99 -11.22 -1.70 6.12
CA LEU A 99 -10.66 -0.84 5.08
C LEU A 99 -9.85 -1.65 4.06
N TRP A 100 -8.97 -2.55 4.52
CA TRP A 100 -8.23 -3.43 3.61
C TRP A 100 -9.13 -4.31 2.77
N TYR A 101 -10.14 -4.94 3.38
CA TYR A 101 -11.10 -5.75 2.65
C TYR A 101 -11.85 -4.95 1.58
N SER A 102 -12.22 -3.71 1.89
CA SER A 102 -12.91 -2.82 0.94
C SER A 102 -11.98 -2.38 -0.20
N LEU A 103 -10.70 -2.10 0.10
CA LEU A 103 -9.68 -1.76 -0.89
C LEU A 103 -9.43 -2.92 -1.85
N ASP A 104 -9.29 -4.14 -1.34
CA ASP A 104 -9.10 -5.33 -2.17
C ASP A 104 -10.30 -5.56 -3.11
N GLY A 105 -11.52 -5.33 -2.61
CA GLY A 105 -12.73 -5.36 -3.43
C GLY A 105 -12.74 -4.32 -4.56
N MET A 106 -12.26 -3.10 -4.28
CA MET A 106 -12.13 -2.04 -5.28
C MET A 106 -11.10 -2.41 -6.35
N ILE A 107 -9.91 -2.89 -5.95
CA ILE A 107 -8.85 -3.32 -6.87
C ILE A 107 -9.33 -4.47 -7.76
N LEU A 108 -10.08 -5.42 -7.20
CA LEU A 108 -10.64 -6.54 -7.96
C LEU A 108 -11.63 -6.05 -9.03
N ARG A 109 -12.50 -5.12 -8.68
CA ARG A 109 -13.45 -4.51 -9.63
C ARG A 109 -12.70 -3.78 -10.74
N ASP A 110 -11.76 -2.90 -10.39
CA ASP A 110 -11.05 -2.10 -11.39
C ASP A 110 -10.17 -2.98 -12.29
N SER A 111 -9.63 -4.09 -11.75
CA SER A 111 -8.93 -5.11 -12.54
C SER A 111 -9.87 -5.82 -13.52
N SER A 112 -11.11 -6.12 -13.10
CA SER A 112 -12.10 -6.74 -13.99
C SER A 112 -12.55 -5.80 -15.11
N GLU A 113 -12.71 -4.51 -14.82
CA GLU A 113 -13.01 -3.47 -15.80
C GLU A 113 -11.86 -3.29 -16.79
N PHE A 114 -10.62 -3.29 -16.31
CA PHE A 114 -9.44 -3.24 -17.19
C PHE A 114 -9.39 -4.42 -18.15
N VAL A 115 -9.63 -5.65 -17.67
CA VAL A 115 -9.67 -6.86 -18.53
C VAL A 115 -10.79 -6.73 -19.56
N TYR A 116 -11.96 -6.22 -19.16
CA TYR A 116 -13.08 -5.99 -20.07
C TYR A 116 -12.73 -4.98 -21.17
N LEU A 117 -12.19 -3.82 -20.81
CA LEU A 117 -11.80 -2.78 -21.78
C LEU A 117 -10.66 -3.23 -22.70
N ALA A 118 -9.68 -3.97 -22.17
CA ALA A 118 -8.54 -4.46 -22.93
C ALA A 118 -8.93 -5.52 -23.96
N LEU A 119 -9.85 -6.43 -23.61
CA LEU A 119 -10.24 -7.56 -24.46
C LEU A 119 -11.46 -7.25 -25.34
N PHE A 120 -12.43 -6.47 -24.84
CA PHE A 120 -13.71 -6.21 -25.49
C PHE A 120 -13.84 -4.77 -26.00
N ASN A 121 -12.73 -4.19 -26.45
CA ASN A 121 -12.60 -2.81 -26.94
C ASN A 121 -13.49 -2.47 -28.18
N LYS A 122 -14.24 -3.43 -28.72
CA LYS A 122 -15.01 -3.29 -29.99
C LYS A 122 -16.50 -3.68 -29.91
N THR A 123 -17.01 -4.18 -28.80
CA THR A 123 -18.44 -4.49 -28.67
C THR A 123 -19.09 -3.47 -27.75
N PRO A 124 -19.83 -2.49 -28.31
CA PRO A 124 -20.66 -1.64 -27.49
C PRO A 124 -21.77 -2.50 -26.89
N VAL A 125 -22.08 -2.27 -25.63
CA VAL A 125 -23.44 -2.46 -25.13
C VAL A 125 -24.14 -1.11 -25.15
#